data_AF-A0AAA9Z2H7-F1
#
_entry.id   AF-A0AAA9Z2H7-F1
#
_cell.length_a   1.000
_cell.length_b   1.000
_cell.length_c   1.000
_cell.angle_alpha   90.00
_cell.angle_beta   90.00
_cell.angle_gamma   90.00
#
_symmetry.space_group_name_H-M   'P 1'
#
loop_
_entity.id
_entity.type
_entity.pdbx_description
1 polymer ?
#
loop_
_entity_poly.entity_id
_entity_poly.type
_entity_poly.pdbx_seq_one_letter_code
_entity_poly.pdbx_strand_id
1 'polypeptide(L)'
;MAKAKVAPLKSLSVPRLELMGALLGARLAKAVKEYHTFSIARRVMWTDSKTTLAWVKSQHRRYRQFVAFRVGEILNKTEATEWRYVPTQYNSADDATKWGKGPSIDVTSRWFRGPDFLHRPETEWPEQGSTQSWETDEELRPCMVHRENLVEDVYQIGKFSKWERLLRVVAYVNRYIVNCYRKSKKEELITGYLRQEELRNAENGLWCLAQTSAYPEEVVVLKQEDGNAEKCIEKTSPVYKLSPFLDEHGVMRVDSRIWCSSVRYVRLQISDYPASSSSSHQANRRLASPSISTRQPRDCI
;
A
#
# COMPACT_ATOMS: atom_id res chain seq x y z
N MET A 1 19.13 14.19 -38.55
CA MET A 1 18.22 13.06 -38.23
C MET A 1 16.95 13.22 -39.06
N ALA A 2 16.90 12.65 -40.28
CA ALA A 2 15.81 12.91 -41.24
C ALA A 2 15.05 11.64 -41.72
N LYS A 3 15.31 10.48 -41.11
CA LYS A 3 14.62 9.21 -41.45
C LYS A 3 13.63 8.84 -40.34
N ALA A 4 12.38 8.58 -40.71
CA ALA A 4 11.41 7.95 -39.82
C ALA A 4 11.91 6.55 -39.42
N LYS A 5 11.89 6.23 -38.12
CA LYS A 5 12.27 4.90 -37.64
C LYS A 5 11.04 4.00 -37.62
N VAL A 6 11.07 2.96 -38.44
CA VAL A 6 10.08 1.87 -38.42
C VAL A 6 10.21 1.09 -37.10
N ALA A 7 9.11 0.46 -36.66
CA ALA A 7 9.07 -0.36 -35.46
C ALA A 7 10.24 -1.38 -35.43
N PRO A 8 10.90 -1.56 -34.27
CA PRO A 8 12.03 -2.48 -34.15
C PRO A 8 11.62 -3.95 -34.31
N LEU A 9 12.57 -4.79 -34.72
CA LEU A 9 12.38 -6.22 -34.98
C LEU A 9 11.90 -7.03 -33.76
N LYS A 10 12.18 -6.55 -32.54
CA LYS A 10 11.55 -7.05 -31.32
C LYS A 10 10.27 -6.28 -31.09
N SER A 11 9.14 -7.00 -30.99
CA SER A 11 7.84 -6.39 -30.71
C SER A 11 7.91 -5.56 -29.43
N LEU A 12 7.76 -4.25 -29.60
CA LEU A 12 7.55 -3.32 -28.50
C LEU A 12 6.06 -3.01 -28.44
N SER A 13 5.54 -2.81 -27.22
CA SER A 13 4.20 -2.26 -27.06
C SER A 13 4.14 -0.84 -27.60
N VAL A 14 2.95 -0.40 -28.00
CA VAL A 14 2.70 0.97 -28.50
C VAL A 14 3.24 2.04 -27.52
N PRO A 15 2.98 1.96 -26.19
CA PRO A 15 3.55 2.92 -25.24
C PRO A 15 5.08 2.97 -25.23
N ARG A 16 5.75 1.82 -25.39
CA ARG A 16 7.22 1.78 -25.48
C ARG A 16 7.73 2.41 -26.77
N LEU A 17 6.98 2.31 -27.88
CA LEU A 17 7.32 2.99 -29.14
C LEU A 17 7.16 4.51 -29.01
N GLU A 18 6.09 4.96 -28.38
CA GLU A 18 5.85 6.39 -28.11
C GLU A 18 6.96 6.98 -27.22
N LEU A 19 7.35 6.27 -26.15
CA LEU A 19 8.48 6.67 -25.29
C LEU A 19 9.80 6.71 -26.05
N MET A 20 10.01 5.79 -27.00
CA MET A 20 11.19 5.82 -27.87
C MET A 20 11.18 7.02 -28.81
N GLY A 21 10.01 7.41 -29.33
CA GLY A 21 9.83 8.65 -30.08
C GLY A 21 10.19 9.89 -29.25
N ALA A 22 9.67 9.97 -28.03
CA ALA A 22 10.01 11.02 -27.08
C ALA A 22 11.52 11.08 -26.77
N LEU A 23 12.17 9.93 -26.55
CA LEU A 23 13.61 9.86 -26.32
C LEU A 23 14.43 10.37 -27.51
N LEU A 24 14.02 10.04 -28.74
CA LEU A 24 14.66 10.57 -29.95
C LEU A 24 14.46 12.07 -30.06
N GLY A 25 13.26 12.57 -29.77
CA GLY A 25 12.97 14.00 -29.68
C GLY A 25 13.87 14.72 -28.68
N ALA A 26 14.05 14.17 -27.48
CA ALA A 26 14.93 14.74 -26.44
C ALA A 26 16.40 14.77 -26.87
N ARG A 27 16.89 13.71 -27.55
CA ARG A 27 18.25 13.67 -28.12
C ARG A 27 18.44 14.73 -29.20
N LEU A 28 17.47 14.87 -30.10
CA LEU A 28 17.50 15.88 -31.14
C LEU A 28 17.47 17.29 -30.55
N ALA A 29 16.57 17.54 -29.60
CA ALA A 29 16.46 18.82 -28.90
C ALA A 29 17.76 19.23 -28.20
N LYS A 30 18.47 18.27 -27.58
CA LYS A 30 19.79 18.53 -27.01
C LYS A 30 20.80 18.91 -28.10
N ALA A 31 20.88 18.12 -29.17
CA ALA A 31 21.82 18.37 -30.26
C ALA A 31 21.57 19.74 -30.92
N VAL A 32 20.32 20.11 -31.17
CA VAL A 32 19.97 21.43 -31.72
C VAL A 32 20.41 22.54 -30.75
N LYS A 33 20.16 22.40 -29.45
CA LYS A 33 20.60 23.41 -28.46
C LYS A 33 22.12 23.55 -28.36
N GLU A 34 22.86 22.46 -28.56
CA GLU A 34 24.32 22.41 -28.39
C GLU A 34 25.08 22.91 -29.63
N TYR A 35 24.58 22.63 -30.83
CA TYR A 35 25.30 22.91 -32.08
C TYR A 35 24.73 24.08 -32.89
N HIS A 36 23.60 24.67 -32.50
CA HIS A 36 23.07 25.83 -33.20
C HIS A 36 23.79 27.13 -32.80
N THR A 37 23.98 28.01 -33.77
CA THR A 37 24.62 29.33 -33.62
C THR A 37 23.82 30.36 -32.81
N PHE A 38 22.54 30.13 -32.49
CA PHE A 38 21.72 31.07 -31.74
C PHE A 38 21.30 30.53 -30.37
N SER A 39 21.12 31.44 -29.41
CA SER A 39 20.67 31.09 -28.06
C SER A 39 19.19 30.74 -28.04
N ILE A 40 18.87 29.49 -27.66
CA ILE A 40 17.49 29.04 -27.45
C ILE A 40 17.06 29.44 -26.04
N ALA A 41 16.21 30.47 -25.94
CA ALA A 41 15.70 30.96 -24.64
C ALA A 41 14.72 29.97 -23.97
N ARG A 42 13.88 29.29 -24.76
CA ARG A 42 12.88 28.35 -24.26
C ARG A 42 12.66 27.21 -25.24
N ARG A 43 12.36 26.03 -24.70
CA ARG A 43 11.99 24.84 -25.46
C ARG A 43 10.72 24.23 -24.86
N VAL A 44 9.88 23.68 -25.74
CA VAL A 44 8.67 22.96 -25.38
C VAL A 44 8.63 21.65 -26.16
N MET A 45 8.43 20.55 -25.46
CA MET A 45 8.36 19.20 -26.01
C MET A 45 6.89 18.76 -26.01
N TRP A 46 6.38 18.30 -27.16
CA TRP A 46 4.99 17.87 -27.31
C TRP A 46 4.90 16.37 -27.55
N THR A 47 3.94 15.73 -26.89
CA THR A 47 3.57 14.33 -27.12
C THR A 47 2.06 14.19 -26.98
N ASP A 48 1.45 13.37 -27.82
CA ASP A 48 0.05 12.97 -27.72
C ASP A 48 -0.14 11.68 -26.91
N SER A 49 0.95 11.04 -26.52
CA SER A 49 0.94 9.90 -25.61
C SER A 49 0.81 10.35 -24.17
N LYS A 50 -0.40 10.21 -23.60
CA LYS A 50 -0.64 10.46 -22.18
C LYS A 50 0.21 9.55 -21.30
N THR A 51 0.43 8.30 -21.69
CA THR A 51 1.29 7.36 -20.96
C THR A 51 2.74 7.83 -20.94
N THR A 52 3.29 8.24 -22.10
CA THR A 52 4.66 8.79 -22.17
C THR A 52 4.79 10.05 -21.32
N LEU A 53 3.82 10.95 -21.41
CA LEU A 53 3.80 12.16 -20.60
C LEU A 53 3.72 11.83 -19.10
N ALA A 54 2.94 10.82 -18.72
CA ALA A 54 2.84 10.34 -17.34
C ALA A 54 4.15 9.77 -16.82
N TRP A 55 4.84 8.97 -17.62
CA TRP A 55 6.16 8.47 -17.26
C TRP A 55 7.19 9.59 -17.08
N VAL A 56 7.21 10.60 -17.95
CA VAL A 56 8.14 11.74 -17.85
C VAL A 56 7.85 12.63 -16.64
N LYS A 57 6.57 12.84 -16.30
CA LYS A 57 6.15 13.69 -15.18
C LYS A 57 6.19 13.00 -13.81
N SER A 58 6.45 11.70 -13.75
CA SER A 58 6.43 10.92 -12.51
C SER A 58 7.82 10.45 -12.09
N GLN A 59 7.92 9.80 -10.91
CA GLN A 59 9.18 9.25 -10.44
C GLN A 59 9.55 7.97 -11.21
N HIS A 60 10.41 8.14 -12.22
CA HIS A 60 10.79 7.09 -13.18
C HIS A 60 11.30 5.77 -12.56
N ARG A 61 11.88 5.80 -11.34
CA ARG A 61 12.42 4.61 -10.66
C ARG A 61 11.37 3.56 -10.29
N ARG A 62 10.08 3.94 -10.26
CA ARG A 62 8.95 3.04 -9.94
C ARG A 62 8.58 2.11 -11.11
N TYR A 63 9.02 2.41 -12.33
CA TYR A 63 8.72 1.60 -13.51
C TYR A 63 9.79 0.56 -13.82
N ARG A 64 9.43 -0.47 -14.59
CA ARG A 64 10.34 -1.51 -15.10
C ARG A 64 11.52 -0.88 -15.82
N GLN A 65 12.65 -1.60 -15.82
CA GLN A 65 13.95 -1.09 -16.27
C GLN A 65 13.89 -0.40 -17.64
N PHE A 66 13.12 -0.95 -18.60
CA PHE A 66 12.99 -0.37 -19.93
C PHE A 66 12.52 1.10 -19.88
N VAL A 67 11.43 1.36 -19.16
CA VAL A 67 10.84 2.70 -19.02
C VAL A 67 11.73 3.57 -18.14
N ALA A 68 12.15 3.07 -16.97
CA ALA A 68 12.94 3.82 -16.00
C ALA A 68 14.22 4.41 -16.60
N PHE A 69 14.99 3.60 -17.35
CA PHE A 69 16.25 4.07 -17.95
C PHE A 69 16.03 5.10 -19.07
N ARG A 70 14.98 4.94 -19.89
CA ARG A 70 14.68 5.85 -20.99
C ARG A 70 14.14 7.19 -20.51
N VAL A 71 13.26 7.16 -19.51
CA VAL A 71 12.79 8.39 -18.86
C VAL A 71 13.95 9.09 -18.15
N GLY A 72 14.82 8.35 -17.45
CA GLY A 72 16.04 8.92 -16.88
C GLY A 72 16.92 9.61 -17.92
N GLU A 73 17.06 9.01 -19.10
CA GLU A 73 17.81 9.63 -20.21
C GLU A 73 17.13 10.89 -20.75
N ILE A 74 15.79 10.89 -20.87
CA ILE A 74 15.00 12.07 -21.27
C ILE A 74 15.19 13.21 -20.27
N LEU A 75 15.07 12.93 -18.98
CA LEU A 75 15.20 13.92 -17.91
C LEU A 75 16.64 14.42 -17.72
N ASN A 76 17.65 13.67 -18.19
CA ASN A 76 19.03 14.17 -18.26
C ASN A 76 19.27 15.16 -19.43
N LYS A 77 18.32 15.30 -20.36
CA LYS A 77 18.44 16.16 -21.55
C LYS A 77 17.40 17.28 -21.60
N THR A 78 16.30 17.11 -20.89
CA THR A 78 15.12 17.97 -20.86
C THR A 78 14.59 18.04 -19.44
N GLU A 79 13.77 19.05 -19.13
CA GLU A 79 13.09 19.14 -17.84
C GLU A 79 11.65 18.63 -17.97
N ALA A 80 11.10 18.00 -16.92
CA ALA A 80 9.72 17.49 -16.94
C ALA A 80 8.67 18.61 -17.22
N THR A 81 8.99 19.84 -16.84
CA THR A 81 8.20 21.06 -17.08
C THR A 81 8.16 21.48 -18.56
N GLU A 82 9.15 21.07 -19.36
CA GLU A 82 9.18 21.34 -20.81
C GLU A 82 8.16 20.47 -21.57
N TRP A 83 7.64 19.40 -20.96
CA TRP A 83 6.77 18.44 -21.64
C TRP A 83 5.29 18.78 -21.53
N ARG A 84 4.62 18.82 -22.68
CA ARG A 84 3.19 19.11 -22.82
C ARG A 84 2.45 18.04 -23.62
N TYR A 85 1.18 17.89 -23.29
CA TYR A 85 0.24 17.09 -24.07
C TYR A 85 -0.22 17.87 -25.30
N VAL A 86 -0.22 17.24 -26.47
CA VAL A 86 -0.91 17.74 -27.65
C VAL A 86 -1.99 16.73 -28.05
N PRO A 87 -3.23 17.14 -28.38
CA PRO A 87 -4.20 16.21 -28.94
C PRO A 87 -3.68 15.60 -30.26
N THR A 88 -3.85 14.29 -30.45
CA THR A 88 -3.40 13.54 -31.65
C THR A 88 -3.74 14.23 -32.97
N GLN A 89 -4.94 14.84 -33.07
CA GLN A 89 -5.36 15.58 -34.28
C GLN A 89 -4.48 16.78 -34.65
N TYR A 90 -3.74 17.34 -33.68
CA TYR A 90 -2.81 18.45 -33.84
C TYR A 90 -1.34 18.01 -33.79
N ASN A 91 -1.06 16.73 -33.54
CA ASN A 91 0.29 16.19 -33.52
C ASN A 91 0.83 16.05 -34.95
N SER A 92 1.76 16.93 -35.34
CA SER A 92 2.33 16.88 -36.69
C SER A 92 3.29 15.69 -36.88
N ALA A 93 3.79 15.09 -35.80
CA ALA A 93 4.65 13.90 -35.89
C ALA A 93 3.93 12.69 -36.50
N ASP A 94 2.61 12.62 -36.35
CA ASP A 94 1.79 11.53 -36.90
C ASP A 94 1.72 11.54 -38.42
N ASP A 95 1.90 12.71 -39.04
CA ASP A 95 1.90 12.82 -40.51
C ASP A 95 3.09 12.07 -41.12
N ALA A 96 4.16 11.83 -40.35
CA ALA A 96 5.28 10.99 -40.76
C ALA A 96 5.13 9.49 -40.41
N THR A 97 4.19 9.13 -39.53
CA THR A 97 3.97 7.72 -39.10
C THR A 97 2.78 7.08 -39.80
N LYS A 98 1.87 7.87 -40.40
CA LYS A 98 0.74 7.39 -41.20
C LYS A 98 1.20 6.60 -42.43
N TRP A 99 0.71 5.37 -42.55
CA TRP A 99 0.94 4.51 -43.70
C TRP A 99 0.28 5.08 -44.97
N GLY A 100 1.04 5.24 -46.06
CA GLY A 100 0.49 5.45 -47.41
C GLY A 100 0.88 6.76 -48.11
N LYS A 101 0.71 7.94 -47.49
CA LYS A 101 0.95 9.23 -48.17
C LYS A 101 2.11 10.07 -47.63
N GLY A 102 2.70 9.72 -46.49
CA GLY A 102 3.74 10.53 -45.85
C GLY A 102 3.30 11.97 -45.58
N PRO A 103 4.17 12.81 -45.01
CA PRO A 103 3.86 14.21 -44.80
C PRO A 103 3.90 14.96 -46.15
N SER A 104 2.98 15.91 -46.35
CA SER A 104 3.09 16.85 -47.47
C SER A 104 4.34 17.72 -47.30
N ILE A 105 5.20 17.76 -48.31
CA ILE A 105 6.44 18.55 -48.32
C ILE A 105 6.19 19.98 -48.84
N ASP A 106 4.93 20.34 -49.11
CA ASP A 106 4.58 21.72 -49.42
C ASP A 106 4.94 22.65 -48.24
N VAL A 107 5.49 23.81 -48.55
CA VAL A 107 5.85 24.86 -47.59
C VAL A 107 4.62 25.36 -46.83
N THR A 108 3.42 25.20 -47.40
CA THR A 108 2.16 25.54 -46.72
C THR A 108 1.65 24.45 -45.78
N SER A 109 2.24 23.25 -45.80
CA SER A 109 1.76 22.11 -45.03
C SER A 109 1.99 22.28 -43.53
N ARG A 110 1.16 21.59 -42.74
CA ARG A 110 1.32 21.49 -41.28
C ARG A 110 2.65 20.87 -40.88
N TRP A 111 3.20 19.96 -41.68
CA TRP A 111 4.50 19.34 -41.41
C TRP A 111 5.64 20.37 -41.43
N PHE A 112 5.58 21.35 -42.35
CA PHE A 112 6.61 22.37 -42.50
C PHE A 112 6.36 23.60 -41.63
N ARG A 113 5.11 24.09 -41.55
CA ARG A 113 4.74 25.28 -40.75
C ARG A 113 4.49 25.00 -39.27
N GLY A 114 4.33 23.73 -38.91
CA GLY A 114 3.81 23.33 -37.61
C GLY A 114 2.29 23.54 -37.49
N PRO A 115 1.68 23.09 -36.38
CA PRO A 115 0.26 23.25 -36.13
C PRO A 115 -0.12 24.69 -35.76
N ASP A 116 -1.33 25.10 -36.16
CA ASP A 116 -1.81 26.49 -36.05
C ASP A 116 -1.73 27.07 -34.63
N PHE A 117 -1.94 26.24 -33.60
CA PHE A 117 -1.93 26.70 -32.21
C PHE A 117 -0.57 27.22 -31.76
N LEU A 118 0.55 26.78 -32.37
CA LEU A 118 1.88 27.30 -32.03
C LEU A 118 2.10 28.75 -32.47
N HIS A 119 1.28 29.22 -33.42
CA HIS A 119 1.30 30.62 -33.87
C HIS A 119 0.42 31.53 -33.00
N ARG A 120 -0.33 30.94 -32.06
CA ARG A 120 -1.19 31.66 -31.12
C ARG A 120 -0.48 31.89 -29.78
N PRO A 121 -0.96 32.85 -28.96
CA PRO A 121 -0.49 33.01 -27.59
C PRO A 121 -0.55 31.71 -26.79
N GLU A 122 0.37 31.54 -25.84
CA GLU A 122 0.44 30.33 -25.03
C GLU A 122 -0.84 30.05 -24.22
N THR A 123 -1.61 31.08 -23.90
CA THR A 123 -2.93 30.97 -23.26
C THR A 123 -3.96 30.25 -24.12
N GLU A 124 -3.75 30.19 -25.44
CA GLU A 124 -4.62 29.47 -26.39
C GLU A 124 -4.03 28.11 -26.80
N TRP A 125 -2.89 27.71 -26.23
CA TRP A 125 -2.35 26.38 -26.49
C TRP A 125 -3.25 25.30 -25.87
N PRO A 126 -3.22 24.06 -26.40
CA PRO A 126 -4.02 22.97 -25.86
C PRO A 126 -3.78 22.82 -24.35
N GLU A 127 -4.85 22.93 -23.57
CA GLU A 127 -4.77 22.85 -22.12
C GLU A 127 -4.31 21.44 -21.69
N GLN A 128 -3.39 21.41 -20.73
CA GLN A 128 -3.14 20.21 -19.95
C GLN A 128 -4.29 20.13 -18.94
N GLY A 129 -5.16 19.11 -19.04
CA GLY A 129 -6.26 18.95 -18.08
C GLY A 129 -5.74 19.13 -16.65
N SER A 130 -6.15 20.23 -16.00
CA SER A 130 -5.51 20.79 -14.80
C SER A 130 -5.60 19.89 -13.56
N THR A 131 -6.31 18.77 -13.68
CA THR A 131 -6.66 17.86 -12.59
C THR A 131 -6.19 16.42 -12.85
N GLN A 132 -5.45 16.17 -13.93
CA GLN A 132 -5.01 14.80 -14.24
C GLN A 132 -3.80 14.44 -13.37
N SER A 133 -3.99 13.54 -12.41
CA SER A 133 -2.86 12.81 -11.84
C SER A 133 -2.21 12.05 -13.00
N TRP A 134 -0.96 12.39 -13.29
CA TRP A 134 -0.18 11.75 -14.35
C TRP A 134 0.35 10.40 -13.85
N GLU A 135 -0.54 9.57 -13.29
CA GLU A 135 -0.26 8.25 -12.77
C GLU A 135 -0.73 7.21 -13.78
N THR A 136 0.12 6.21 -14.01
CA THR A 136 -0.18 5.06 -14.86
C THR A 136 0.37 3.82 -14.19
N ASP A 137 -0.43 2.76 -14.20
CA ASP A 137 -0.02 1.44 -13.71
C ASP A 137 0.77 0.65 -14.76
N GLU A 138 0.88 1.18 -15.97
CA GLU A 138 1.65 0.56 -17.04
C GLU A 138 3.14 0.45 -16.68
N GLU A 139 3.65 -0.77 -16.79
CA GLU A 139 5.06 -1.10 -16.53
C GLU A 139 5.52 -0.77 -15.09
N LEU A 140 4.63 -0.64 -14.11
CA LEU A 140 5.03 -0.55 -12.71
C LEU A 140 5.87 -1.78 -12.31
N ARG A 141 6.92 -1.56 -11.52
CA ARG A 141 7.65 -2.67 -10.90
C ARG A 141 6.73 -3.32 -9.87
N PRO A 142 6.58 -4.65 -9.89
CA PRO A 142 5.95 -5.35 -8.77
C PRO A 142 6.71 -5.00 -7.49
N CYS A 143 6.02 -4.44 -6.50
CA CYS A 143 6.58 -4.30 -5.17
C CYS A 143 6.49 -5.68 -4.51
N MET A 144 7.61 -6.41 -4.46
CA MET A 144 7.68 -7.63 -3.67
C MET A 144 7.77 -7.23 -2.20
N VAL A 145 6.66 -7.33 -1.49
CA VAL A 145 6.64 -7.17 -0.03
C VAL A 145 7.00 -8.53 0.56
N HIS A 146 8.15 -8.61 1.22
CA HIS A 146 8.47 -9.77 2.03
C HIS A 146 7.64 -9.69 3.31
N ARG A 147 6.64 -10.57 3.44
CA ARG A 147 5.87 -10.74 4.67
C ARG A 147 6.51 -11.88 5.46
N GLU A 148 7.36 -11.53 6.40
CA GLU A 148 7.83 -12.48 7.40
C GLU A 148 6.80 -12.54 8.53
N ASN A 149 6.27 -13.72 8.80
CA ASN A 149 5.42 -13.94 9.98
C ASN A 149 6.34 -14.08 11.19
N LEU A 150 6.93 -12.97 11.65
CA LEU A 150 7.64 -12.95 12.91
C LEU A 150 6.62 -13.17 14.04
N VAL A 151 6.68 -14.34 14.68
CA VAL A 151 6.03 -14.59 15.96
C VAL A 151 6.91 -13.97 17.05
N GLU A 152 7.16 -12.67 16.94
CA GLU A 152 7.83 -11.91 18.00
C GLU A 152 6.77 -11.31 18.91
N ASP A 153 7.03 -11.33 20.21
CA ASP A 153 6.24 -10.59 21.19
C ASP A 153 6.47 -9.09 20.97
N VAL A 154 5.71 -8.52 20.01
CA VAL A 154 5.72 -7.10 19.64
C VAL A 154 5.53 -6.20 20.86
N TYR A 155 4.78 -6.69 21.85
CA TYR A 155 4.43 -5.94 23.04
C TYR A 155 5.45 -6.10 24.17
N GLN A 156 6.39 -7.05 24.07
CA GLN A 156 7.39 -7.36 25.10
C GLN A 156 6.77 -7.44 26.49
N ILE A 157 5.69 -8.23 26.62
CA ILE A 157 4.79 -8.28 27.77
C ILE A 157 5.56 -8.51 29.07
N GLY A 158 6.58 -9.37 29.03
CA GLY A 158 7.43 -9.69 30.18
C GLY A 158 8.19 -8.52 30.79
N LYS A 159 8.28 -7.36 30.11
CA LYS A 159 8.93 -6.15 30.65
C LYS A 159 8.04 -5.30 31.54
N PHE A 160 6.75 -5.64 31.67
CA PHE A 160 5.78 -4.83 32.40
C PHE A 160 5.37 -5.47 33.72
N SER A 161 5.63 -4.78 34.83
CA SER A 161 5.22 -5.22 36.18
C SER A 161 3.82 -4.72 36.59
N LYS A 162 3.19 -3.85 35.79
CA LYS A 162 1.87 -3.26 36.08
C LYS A 162 0.93 -3.44 34.89
N TRP A 163 -0.22 -4.08 35.14
CA TRP A 163 -1.25 -4.33 34.12
C TRP A 163 -1.71 -3.05 33.41
N GLU A 164 -2.03 -2.00 34.15
CA GLU A 164 -2.50 -0.73 33.57
C GLU A 164 -1.47 -0.08 32.64
N ARG A 165 -0.17 -0.23 32.96
CA ARG A 165 0.91 0.28 32.13
C ARG A 165 1.01 -0.51 30.83
N LEU A 166 0.97 -1.85 30.91
CA LEU A 166 0.93 -2.72 29.74
C LEU A 166 -0.25 -2.36 28.84
N LEU A 167 -1.45 -2.26 29.42
CA LEU A 167 -2.69 -1.97 28.70
C LEU A 167 -2.61 -0.64 27.93
N ARG A 168 -2.13 0.42 28.58
CA ARG A 168 -1.95 1.73 27.92
C ARG A 168 -0.92 1.68 26.80
N VAL A 169 0.20 0.98 26.99
CA VAL A 169 1.24 0.85 25.95
C VAL A 169 0.69 0.12 24.73
N VAL A 170 0.01 -1.01 24.93
CA VAL A 170 -0.62 -1.78 23.85
C VAL A 170 -1.66 -0.92 23.12
N ALA A 171 -2.47 -0.15 23.84
CA ALA A 171 -3.44 0.77 23.23
C ALA A 171 -2.77 1.86 22.36
N TYR A 172 -1.66 2.45 22.82
CA TYR A 172 -0.91 3.41 22.02
C TYR A 172 -0.24 2.78 20.79
N VAL A 173 0.29 1.56 20.91
CA VAL A 173 0.84 0.81 19.76
C VAL A 173 -0.26 0.53 18.74
N ASN A 174 -1.42 0.07 19.18
CA ASN A 174 -2.58 -0.15 18.31
C ASN A 174 -3.03 1.14 17.62
N ARG A 175 -3.11 2.26 18.34
CA ARG A 175 -3.41 3.58 17.76
C ARG A 175 -2.37 3.99 16.71
N TYR A 176 -1.09 3.75 16.97
CA TYR A 176 -0.03 4.05 16.01
C TYR A 176 -0.22 3.27 14.71
N ILE A 177 -0.51 1.97 14.79
CA ILE A 177 -0.80 1.13 13.62
C ILE A 177 -2.01 1.68 12.84
N VAL A 178 -3.09 2.04 13.53
CA VAL A 178 -4.28 2.66 12.91
C VAL A 178 -3.93 3.99 12.23
N ASN A 179 -3.12 4.83 12.87
CA ASN A 179 -2.69 6.12 12.30
C ASN A 179 -1.78 5.94 11.09
N CYS A 180 -0.94 4.90 11.03
CA CYS A 180 -0.18 4.55 9.83
C CYS A 180 -1.10 4.23 8.64
N TYR A 181 -2.18 3.50 8.88
CA TYR A 181 -3.18 3.18 7.86
C TYR A 181 -4.00 4.41 7.43
N ARG A 182 -4.42 5.26 8.37
CA ARG A 182 -5.11 6.53 8.07
C ARG A 182 -4.25 7.48 7.26
N LYS A 183 -2.96 7.59 7.60
CA LYS A 183 -2.00 8.42 6.87
C LYS A 183 -1.84 7.97 5.42
N SER A 184 -1.82 6.66 5.14
CA SER A 184 -1.73 6.17 3.77
C SER A 184 -2.98 6.50 2.94
N LYS A 185 -4.14 6.54 3.59
CA LYS A 185 -5.42 6.98 3.01
C LYS A 185 -5.65 8.50 3.00
N LYS A 186 -4.71 9.29 3.53
CA LYS A 186 -4.84 10.76 3.71
C LYS A 186 -6.04 11.15 4.60
N GLU A 187 -6.36 10.33 5.58
CA GLU A 187 -7.40 10.59 6.58
C GLU A 187 -6.83 11.29 7.82
N GLU A 188 -7.69 11.93 8.61
CA GLU A 188 -7.29 12.59 9.87
C GLU A 188 -6.77 11.61 10.92
N LEU A 189 -5.68 12.00 11.56
CA LEU A 189 -5.01 11.19 12.59
C LEU A 189 -5.75 11.28 13.93
N ILE A 190 -5.79 10.15 14.64
CA ILE A 190 -6.31 10.10 16.01
C ILE A 190 -5.25 10.66 16.96
N THR A 191 -5.61 11.72 17.70
CA THR A 191 -4.73 12.40 18.66
C THR A 191 -5.42 12.55 20.03
N GLY A 192 -4.67 12.98 21.06
CA GLY A 192 -5.19 13.21 22.42
C GLY A 192 -5.14 11.99 23.34
N TYR A 193 -5.96 11.99 24.40
CA TYR A 193 -6.02 10.92 25.40
C TYR A 193 -6.55 9.60 24.83
N LEU A 194 -6.20 8.48 25.46
CA LEU A 194 -6.74 7.15 25.10
C LEU A 194 -8.24 7.09 25.40
N ARG A 195 -9.02 6.67 24.41
CA ARG A 195 -10.45 6.42 24.56
C ARG A 195 -10.68 5.09 25.27
N GLN A 196 -11.81 4.96 25.96
CA GLN A 196 -12.18 3.72 26.64
C GLN A 196 -12.25 2.52 25.68
N GLU A 197 -12.71 2.74 24.46
CA GLU A 197 -12.77 1.72 23.41
C GLU A 197 -11.38 1.20 23.02
N GLU A 198 -10.37 2.07 22.94
CA GLU A 198 -8.99 1.65 22.62
C GLU A 198 -8.38 0.82 23.74
N LEU A 199 -8.68 1.16 25.00
CA LEU A 199 -8.29 0.35 26.15
C LEU A 199 -9.00 -1.02 26.12
N ARG A 200 -10.30 -1.07 25.80
CA ARG A 200 -11.05 -2.33 25.70
C ARG A 200 -10.51 -3.21 24.57
N ASN A 201 -10.18 -2.63 23.43
CA ASN A 201 -9.59 -3.35 22.30
C ASN A 201 -8.19 -3.87 22.63
N ALA A 202 -7.36 -3.07 23.32
CA ALA A 202 -6.06 -3.48 23.80
C ALA A 202 -6.17 -4.65 24.80
N GLU A 203 -7.13 -4.57 25.72
CA GLU A 203 -7.40 -5.63 26.69
C GLU A 203 -7.80 -6.92 25.97
N ASN A 204 -8.80 -6.86 25.10
CA ASN A 204 -9.26 -8.04 24.34
C ASN A 204 -8.11 -8.65 23.52
N GLY A 205 -7.29 -7.83 22.86
CA GLY A 205 -6.12 -8.29 22.13
C GLY A 205 -5.10 -9.03 23.01
N LEU A 206 -4.82 -8.53 24.21
CA LEU A 206 -3.95 -9.19 25.19
C LEU A 206 -4.51 -10.55 25.63
N TRP A 207 -5.82 -10.65 25.83
CA TRP A 207 -6.46 -11.93 26.16
C TRP A 207 -6.41 -12.92 25.01
N CYS A 208 -6.72 -12.48 23.79
CA CYS A 208 -6.60 -13.32 22.60
C CYS A 208 -5.17 -13.85 22.44
N LEU A 209 -4.16 -13.01 22.68
CA LEU A 209 -2.76 -13.40 22.61
C LEU A 209 -2.41 -14.45 23.67
N ALA A 210 -2.79 -14.21 24.93
CA ALA A 210 -2.54 -15.14 26.03
C ALA A 210 -3.24 -16.49 25.80
N GLN A 211 -4.50 -16.47 25.38
CA GLN A 211 -5.31 -17.67 25.11
C GLN A 211 -4.81 -18.44 23.90
N THR A 212 -4.40 -17.77 22.82
CA THR A 212 -3.78 -18.42 21.66
C THR A 212 -2.44 -19.06 22.03
N SER A 213 -1.70 -18.47 22.97
CA SER A 213 -0.43 -19.04 23.44
C SER A 213 -0.63 -20.26 24.35
N ALA A 214 -1.69 -20.27 25.19
CA ALA A 214 -1.95 -21.35 26.13
C ALA A 214 -2.78 -22.51 25.55
N TYR A 215 -3.71 -22.20 24.64
CA TYR A 215 -4.67 -23.13 24.04
C TYR A 215 -4.73 -22.96 22.50
N PRO A 216 -3.59 -23.14 21.79
CA PRO A 216 -3.50 -22.86 20.36
C PRO A 216 -4.43 -23.73 19.53
N GLU A 217 -4.54 -25.03 19.86
CA GLU A 217 -5.36 -25.99 19.12
C GLU A 217 -6.85 -25.68 19.29
N GLU A 218 -7.28 -25.39 20.52
CA GLU A 218 -8.67 -25.05 20.82
C GLU A 218 -9.09 -23.73 20.16
N VAL A 219 -8.22 -22.72 20.17
CA VAL A 219 -8.49 -21.44 19.49
C VAL A 219 -8.62 -21.62 17.98
N VAL A 220 -7.81 -22.50 17.37
CA VAL A 220 -7.91 -22.81 15.93
C VAL A 220 -9.24 -23.48 15.62
N VAL A 221 -9.62 -24.52 16.37
CA VAL A 221 -10.91 -25.23 16.20
C VAL A 221 -12.08 -24.26 16.37
N LEU A 222 -12.04 -23.39 17.38
CA LEU A 222 -13.11 -22.44 17.63
C LEU A 222 -13.23 -21.33 16.58
N LYS A 223 -12.14 -21.00 15.87
CA LYS A 223 -12.12 -20.00 14.79
C LYS A 223 -12.61 -20.53 13.44
N GLN A 224 -12.68 -21.84 13.24
CA GLN A 224 -13.18 -22.41 11.98
C GLN A 224 -14.67 -22.06 11.80
N GLU A 225 -15.00 -21.51 10.64
CA GLU A 225 -16.36 -21.18 10.20
C GLU A 225 -16.94 -22.33 9.36
N ASP A 226 -16.99 -23.55 9.91
CA ASP A 226 -17.66 -24.65 9.23
C ASP A 226 -19.13 -24.65 9.63
N GLY A 227 -19.96 -24.11 8.73
CA GLY A 227 -21.37 -23.78 8.91
C GLY A 227 -22.35 -24.96 9.12
N ASN A 228 -21.91 -26.10 9.66
CA ASN A 228 -22.84 -27.14 10.15
C ASN A 228 -22.20 -28.25 11.02
N ALA A 229 -20.92 -28.14 11.40
CA ALA A 229 -20.28 -29.12 12.29
C ALA A 229 -20.25 -28.57 13.71
N GLU A 230 -20.72 -29.34 14.70
CA GLU A 230 -20.49 -29.01 16.10
C GLU A 230 -18.98 -28.81 16.33
N LYS A 231 -18.61 -27.62 16.81
CA LYS A 231 -17.22 -27.27 17.14
C LYS A 231 -16.74 -28.17 18.28
N CYS A 232 -16.16 -29.30 17.93
CA CYS A 232 -15.73 -30.30 18.90
C CYS A 232 -14.28 -30.06 19.29
N ILE A 233 -14.07 -29.43 20.45
CA ILE A 233 -12.78 -29.47 21.13
C ILE A 233 -12.50 -30.92 21.55
N GLU A 234 -11.25 -31.35 21.47
CA GLU A 234 -10.88 -32.70 21.89
C GLU A 234 -11.21 -32.95 23.37
N LYS A 235 -11.73 -34.15 23.68
CA LYS A 235 -12.09 -34.55 25.05
C LYS A 235 -10.91 -34.55 26.03
N THR A 236 -9.69 -34.60 25.49
CA THR A 236 -8.41 -34.54 26.20
C THR A 236 -8.04 -33.13 26.66
N SER A 237 -8.65 -32.08 26.08
CA SER A 237 -8.37 -30.70 26.42
C SER A 237 -8.82 -30.37 27.86
N PRO A 238 -8.02 -29.63 28.64
CA PRO A 238 -8.40 -29.21 29.98
C PRO A 238 -9.63 -28.30 30.01
N VAL A 239 -9.93 -27.61 28.90
CA VAL A 239 -11.08 -26.71 28.79
C VAL A 239 -12.31 -27.39 28.18
N TYR A 240 -12.23 -28.65 27.74
CA TYR A 240 -13.35 -29.38 27.11
C TYR A 240 -14.64 -29.34 27.93
N LYS A 241 -14.55 -29.64 29.23
CA LYS A 241 -15.72 -29.68 30.14
C LYS A 241 -16.33 -28.30 30.42
N LEU A 242 -15.66 -27.23 30.04
CA LEU A 242 -16.10 -25.86 30.25
C LEU A 242 -16.89 -25.32 29.06
N SER A 243 -17.05 -26.10 27.98
CA SER A 243 -17.77 -25.70 26.77
C SER A 243 -17.40 -24.28 26.28
N PRO A 244 -16.10 -24.02 26.02
CA PRO A 244 -15.66 -22.68 25.69
C PRO A 244 -16.11 -22.26 24.29
N PHE A 245 -16.33 -20.96 24.12
CA PHE A 245 -16.72 -20.34 22.85
C PHE A 245 -15.96 -19.02 22.66
N LEU A 246 -15.91 -18.51 21.43
CA LEU A 246 -15.33 -17.18 21.14
C LEU A 246 -16.43 -16.13 21.13
N ASP A 247 -16.16 -14.98 21.77
CA ASP A 247 -17.04 -13.81 21.67
C ASP A 247 -16.81 -13.01 20.38
N GLU A 248 -17.58 -11.92 20.21
CA GLU A 248 -17.49 -10.99 19.07
C GLU A 248 -16.11 -10.35 18.89
N HIS A 249 -15.26 -10.39 19.93
CA HIS A 249 -13.90 -9.84 19.92
C HIS A 249 -12.83 -10.94 19.77
N GLY A 250 -13.24 -12.20 19.56
CA GLY A 250 -12.34 -13.34 19.43
C GLY A 250 -11.72 -13.79 20.76
N VAL A 251 -12.24 -13.33 21.90
CA VAL A 251 -11.80 -13.76 23.23
C VAL A 251 -12.54 -15.03 23.60
N MET A 252 -11.80 -16.04 24.07
CA MET A 252 -12.38 -17.29 24.54
C MET A 252 -13.06 -17.11 25.91
N ARG A 253 -14.32 -17.53 25.97
CA ARG A 253 -15.23 -17.40 27.11
C ARG A 253 -15.85 -18.73 27.45
N VAL A 254 -16.36 -18.82 28.67
CA VAL A 254 -17.11 -19.95 29.19
C VAL A 254 -18.44 -19.45 29.72
N ASP A 255 -19.49 -20.23 29.46
CA ASP A 255 -20.81 -19.90 29.94
C ASP A 255 -20.86 -20.01 31.46
N SER A 256 -21.51 -19.05 32.10
CA SER A 256 -21.60 -19.02 33.55
C SER A 256 -22.90 -19.67 34.00
N ARG A 257 -22.92 -20.34 35.17
CA ARG A 257 -24.18 -20.85 35.74
C ARG A 257 -25.13 -19.75 36.23
N ILE A 258 -24.79 -18.47 36.04
CA ILE A 258 -25.52 -17.31 36.56
C ILE A 258 -26.38 -16.71 35.44
N TRP A 259 -27.40 -17.46 35.02
CA TRP A 259 -28.29 -17.13 33.89
C TRP A 259 -29.14 -15.86 34.05
N CYS A 260 -29.13 -15.21 35.22
CA CYS A 260 -29.95 -14.02 35.53
C CYS A 260 -29.15 -12.73 35.82
N SER A 261 -27.83 -12.70 35.59
CA SER A 261 -27.06 -11.45 35.75
C SER A 261 -26.80 -10.77 34.40
N SER A 262 -26.55 -9.45 34.40
CA SER A 262 -26.15 -8.69 33.20
C SER A 262 -24.82 -9.16 32.59
N VAL A 263 -24.11 -10.07 33.24
CA VAL A 263 -22.90 -10.74 32.77
C VAL A 263 -23.23 -12.20 32.48
N ARG A 264 -23.53 -12.54 31.23
CA ARG A 264 -23.98 -13.88 30.83
C ARG A 264 -22.85 -14.92 30.84
N TYR A 265 -21.60 -14.50 30.70
CA TYR A 265 -20.45 -15.40 30.52
C TYR A 265 -19.18 -14.83 31.17
N VAL A 266 -18.23 -15.72 31.52
CA VAL A 266 -16.96 -15.34 32.16
C VAL A 266 -15.79 -15.62 31.22
N ARG A 267 -14.79 -14.72 31.22
CA ARG A 267 -13.57 -14.89 30.44
C ARG A 267 -12.73 -16.02 31.03
N LEU A 268 -12.18 -16.90 30.18
CA LEU A 268 -11.21 -17.91 30.64
C LEU A 268 -9.88 -17.23 30.99
N GLN A 269 -9.54 -17.24 32.28
CA GLN A 269 -8.23 -16.79 32.79
C GLN A 269 -7.27 -17.98 32.85
N ILE A 270 -6.04 -17.76 32.40
CA ILE A 270 -4.94 -18.70 32.58
C ILE A 270 -4.36 -18.42 33.96
N SER A 271 -4.49 -19.36 34.89
CA SER A 271 -3.72 -19.33 36.13
C SER A 271 -2.30 -19.79 35.80
N ASP A 272 -1.32 -18.91 36.04
CA ASP A 272 0.13 -19.10 35.89
C ASP A 272 0.71 -18.78 34.50
N TYR A 273 1.27 -17.58 34.38
CA TYR A 273 2.36 -17.28 33.44
C TYR A 273 3.67 -17.71 34.13
N PRO A 274 4.47 -18.63 33.59
CA PRO A 274 5.76 -18.93 34.19
C PRO A 274 6.66 -17.70 34.03
N ALA A 275 7.14 -17.18 35.17
CA ALA A 275 8.24 -16.24 35.18
C ALA A 275 9.43 -16.86 34.41
N SER A 276 10.02 -16.07 33.53
CA SER A 276 11.14 -16.44 32.68
C SER A 276 12.30 -17.03 33.51
N SER A 277 12.45 -18.35 33.51
CA SER A 277 13.73 -19.01 33.77
C SER A 277 14.33 -19.42 32.44
N SER A 278 15.39 -18.72 32.07
CA SER A 278 16.33 -19.12 31.03
C SER A 278 16.94 -20.49 31.36
N SER A 279 16.52 -21.54 30.66
CA SER A 279 17.36 -22.71 30.33
C SER A 279 16.55 -23.75 29.55
N SER A 280 17.10 -24.14 28.40
CA SER A 280 17.12 -25.48 27.82
C SER A 280 15.93 -26.44 28.06
N HIS A 281 15.42 -26.96 26.94
CA HIS A 281 14.77 -28.25 26.73
C HIS A 281 14.37 -29.10 27.96
N GLN A 282 13.09 -29.47 27.95
CA GLN A 282 12.37 -30.42 28.82
C GLN A 282 11.91 -29.87 30.18
N ALA A 283 10.60 -29.79 30.38
CA ALA A 283 9.84 -30.70 31.25
C ALA A 283 8.50 -30.10 31.74
N ASN A 284 7.56 -31.02 31.96
CA ASN A 284 6.44 -30.94 32.89
C ASN A 284 5.20 -30.13 32.51
N ARG A 285 4.23 -30.84 31.92
CA ARG A 285 2.79 -30.63 32.16
C ARG A 285 2.51 -30.79 33.66
N ARG A 286 2.65 -29.71 34.44
CA ARG A 286 1.98 -29.62 35.74
C ARG A 286 0.63 -28.94 35.53
N LEU A 287 -0.39 -29.60 36.06
CA LEU A 287 -1.81 -29.30 35.92
C LEU A 287 -2.10 -27.85 36.34
N ALA A 288 -2.53 -27.02 35.39
CA ALA A 288 -3.16 -25.74 35.69
C ALA A 288 -4.62 -25.98 36.08
N SER A 289 -5.01 -25.54 37.28
CA SER A 289 -6.38 -25.59 37.75
C SER A 289 -7.10 -24.31 37.33
N PRO A 290 -8.19 -24.35 36.54
CA PRO A 290 -8.91 -23.13 36.19
C PRO A 290 -9.53 -22.51 37.44
N SER A 291 -9.02 -21.34 37.86
CA SER A 291 -9.58 -20.57 38.97
C SER A 291 -10.63 -19.58 38.47
N ILE A 292 -11.85 -19.67 39.01
CA ILE A 292 -12.93 -18.71 38.79
C ILE A 292 -12.82 -17.63 39.88
N SER A 293 -12.49 -16.39 39.52
CA SER A 293 -12.53 -15.25 40.44
C SER A 293 -13.54 -14.20 39.94
N THR A 294 -14.61 -14.01 40.70
CA THR A 294 -15.56 -12.91 40.52
C THR A 294 -15.02 -11.66 41.24
N ARG A 295 -14.44 -10.72 40.49
CA ARG A 295 -14.25 -9.35 41.01
C ARG A 295 -15.56 -8.57 40.82
N GLN A 296 -16.30 -8.35 41.90
CA GLN A 296 -17.34 -7.33 41.93
C GLN A 296 -16.70 -5.93 41.82
N PRO A 297 -17.34 -4.98 41.12
CA PRO A 297 -16.93 -3.59 41.15
C PRO A 297 -17.11 -3.06 42.58
N ARG A 298 -16.09 -2.37 43.10
CA ARG A 298 -16.24 -1.59 44.33
C ARG A 298 -17.06 -0.36 43.98
N ASP A 299 -18.25 -0.26 44.56
CA ASP A 299 -19.04 0.97 44.56
C ASP A 299 -18.17 2.10 45.13
N CYS A 300 -17.92 3.12 44.31
CA CYS A 300 -17.39 4.38 44.76
C CYS A 300 -18.58 5.22 45.25
N ILE A 301 -18.60 5.51 46.55
CA ILE A 301 -19.34 6.64 47.12
C ILE A 301 -18.59 7.92 46.76
#